data_AF-A0A920K153-F1
#
_entry.id   AF-A0A920K153-F1
#
_cell.length_a   1.000
_cell.length_b   1.000
_cell.length_c   1.000
_cell.angle_alpha   90.00
_cell.angle_beta   90.00
_cell.angle_gamma   90.00
#
_symmetry.space_group_name_H-M   'P 1'
#
loop_
_entity.id
_entity.type
_entity.pdbx_description
1 polymer ?
#
loop_
_entity_poly.entity_id
_entity_poly.type
_entity_poly.pdbx_seq_one_letter_code
_entity_poly.pdbx_strand_id
1 'polypeptide(L)'
;MGSAGDGWNPGVIGIVASRLKDKFNMPALVLGFDGDQGKGSGRSVPGFDLGFAIQRLQREGLIQKGGGHKMAAGLSLTKEQLYPAMNRLCELARKEEFMDPEVQKVLVDGVLFIGGVNIGLIDELENCGPFGSAIREPKFAFCDVSLSFTKRVGENHLKVRFSDDSGKTMDAICFRAFEGNLGQALIEHGGKSTFDWEIRR
;
A
#
# COMPACT_ATOMS: atom_id res chain seq x y z
N MET A 1 5.76 11.52 -4.31
CA MET A 1 6.34 12.72 -3.67
C MET A 1 7.80 12.87 -4.11
N GLY A 2 8.31 14.09 -4.31
CA GLY A 2 9.70 14.30 -4.75
C GLY A 2 10.43 15.35 -3.91
N SER A 3 11.72 15.13 -3.67
CA SER A 3 12.62 16.10 -3.02
C SER A 3 13.88 16.30 -3.87
N ALA A 4 14.26 17.56 -4.10
CA ALA A 4 15.46 17.94 -4.85
C ALA A 4 16.32 18.93 -4.04
N GLY A 5 17.64 18.77 -4.09
CA GLY A 5 18.59 19.69 -3.46
C GLY A 5 19.96 19.66 -4.13
N ASP A 6 20.64 20.81 -4.16
CA ASP A 6 22.02 20.91 -4.64
C ASP A 6 22.97 20.17 -3.66
N GLY A 7 23.96 19.45 -4.19
CA GLY A 7 25.00 18.78 -3.39
C GLY A 7 24.59 17.45 -2.74
N TRP A 8 23.44 16.89 -3.07
CA TRP A 8 23.03 15.57 -2.58
C TRP A 8 23.85 14.45 -3.23
N ASN A 9 24.50 13.64 -2.39
CA ASN A 9 25.39 12.59 -2.85
C ASN A 9 24.58 11.47 -3.55
N PRO A 10 24.87 11.12 -4.82
CA PRO A 10 24.10 10.12 -5.58
C PRO A 10 24.05 8.72 -4.94
N GLY A 11 24.99 8.40 -4.04
CA GLY A 11 24.96 7.15 -3.27
C GLY A 11 23.86 7.10 -2.20
N VAL A 12 23.35 8.25 -1.74
CA VAL A 12 22.44 8.35 -0.59
C VAL A 12 20.97 8.55 -1.00
N ILE A 13 20.72 9.10 -2.19
CA ILE A 13 19.36 9.40 -2.69
C ILE A 13 18.44 8.17 -2.72
N GLY A 14 18.97 6.97 -2.98
CA GLY A 14 18.20 5.73 -2.97
C GLY A 14 17.73 5.28 -1.57
N ILE A 15 18.52 5.56 -0.54
CA ILE A 15 18.17 5.27 0.85
C ILE A 15 17.08 6.24 1.33
N VAL A 16 17.22 7.52 0.99
CA VAL A 16 16.21 8.54 1.33
C VAL A 16 14.89 8.24 0.62
N ALA A 17 14.92 7.86 -0.67
CA ALA A 17 13.72 7.44 -1.39
C ALA A 17 13.04 6.24 -0.72
N SER A 18 13.82 5.27 -0.22
CA SER A 18 13.27 4.11 0.50
C SER A 18 12.58 4.54 1.81
N ARG A 19 13.23 5.41 2.61
CA ARG A 19 12.66 5.93 3.85
C ARG A 19 11.40 6.77 3.63
N LEU A 20 11.36 7.57 2.57
CA LEU A 20 10.16 8.34 2.20
C LEU A 20 9.02 7.41 1.77
N LYS A 21 9.33 6.38 0.97
CA LYS A 21 8.37 5.35 0.57
C LYS A 21 7.80 4.62 1.78
N ASP A 22 8.64 4.21 2.73
CA ASP A 22 8.20 3.52 3.95
C ASP A 22 7.35 4.44 4.86
N LYS A 23 7.77 5.70 5.04
CA LYS A 23 7.07 6.67 5.92
C LYS A 23 5.70 7.07 5.38
N PHE A 24 5.58 7.26 4.06
CA PHE A 24 4.36 7.81 3.44
C PHE A 24 3.55 6.78 2.66
N ASN A 25 4.04 5.53 2.56
CA ASN A 25 3.43 4.46 1.79
C ASN A 25 3.02 4.88 0.36
N MET A 26 3.89 5.66 -0.29
CA MET A 26 3.71 6.16 -1.64
C MET A 26 5.01 6.02 -2.45
N PRO A 27 4.94 5.93 -3.79
CA PRO A 27 6.13 6.04 -4.62
C PRO A 27 6.90 7.34 -4.33
N ALA A 28 8.21 7.19 -4.15
CA ALA A 28 9.10 8.29 -3.81
C ALA A 28 10.25 8.36 -4.80
N LEU A 29 10.59 9.57 -5.23
CA LEU A 29 11.72 9.86 -6.10
C LEU A 29 12.54 10.98 -5.47
N VAL A 30 13.84 10.77 -5.31
CA VAL A 30 14.76 11.77 -4.79
C VAL A 30 15.76 12.13 -5.86
N LEU A 31 15.97 13.43 -6.09
CA LEU A 31 16.91 13.94 -7.08
C LEU A 31 18.02 14.75 -6.40
N GLY A 32 19.26 14.54 -6.85
CA GLY A 32 20.38 15.42 -6.56
C GLY A 32 20.80 16.15 -7.83
N PHE A 33 21.14 17.43 -7.71
CA PHE A 33 21.64 18.25 -8.82
C PHE A 33 23.14 18.53 -8.66
N ASP A 34 23.84 18.47 -9.79
CA ASP A 34 25.20 18.98 -9.99
C ASP A 34 25.18 19.96 -11.16
N GLY A 35 25.25 21.25 -10.85
CA GLY A 35 24.96 22.31 -11.81
C GLY A 35 23.52 22.21 -12.35
N ASP A 36 23.41 22.02 -13.67
CA ASP A 36 22.13 21.84 -14.36
C ASP A 36 21.71 20.36 -14.45
N GLN A 37 22.64 19.42 -14.25
CA GLN A 37 22.36 18.00 -14.43
C GLN A 37 21.81 17.37 -13.14
N GLY A 38 20.60 16.84 -13.22
CA GLY A 38 19.94 16.11 -12.14
C GLY A 38 20.05 14.61 -12.31
N LYS A 39 20.35 13.89 -11.21
CA LYS A 39 20.23 12.43 -11.13
C LYS A 39 19.24 12.03 -10.04
N GLY A 40 18.27 11.20 -10.41
CA GLY A 40 17.21 10.75 -9.54
C GLY A 40 17.25 9.23 -9.28
N SER A 41 16.88 8.84 -8.06
CA SER A 41 16.61 7.45 -7.69
C SER A 41 15.22 7.36 -7.07
N GLY A 42 14.43 6.40 -7.52
CA GLY A 42 13.06 6.18 -7.11
C GLY A 42 12.82 4.81 -6.50
N ARG A 43 11.82 4.74 -5.63
CA ARG A 43 11.30 3.54 -5.00
C ARG A 43 9.79 3.53 -5.12
N SER A 44 9.26 2.40 -5.57
CA SER A 44 7.82 2.22 -5.72
C SER A 44 7.22 1.51 -4.51
N VAL A 45 5.90 1.51 -4.45
CA VAL A 45 5.10 0.66 -3.57
C VAL A 45 4.54 -0.51 -4.40
N PRO A 46 4.15 -1.63 -3.76
CA PRO A 46 3.35 -2.63 -4.45
C PRO A 46 2.17 -1.94 -5.13
N GLY A 47 1.89 -2.33 -6.37
CA GLY A 47 0.74 -1.79 -7.09
C GLY A 47 1.07 -0.61 -7.97
N PHE A 48 2.32 -0.15 -8.07
CA PHE A 48 2.71 0.87 -9.05
C PHE A 48 4.00 0.47 -9.78
N ASP A 49 3.97 0.40 -11.11
CA ASP A 49 5.17 0.15 -11.94
C ASP A 49 5.94 1.45 -12.22
N LEU A 50 6.85 1.77 -11.30
CA LEU A 50 7.68 2.97 -11.41
C LEU A 50 8.66 2.87 -12.60
N GLY A 51 9.17 1.68 -12.90
CA GLY A 51 10.09 1.47 -14.04
C GLY A 51 9.43 1.83 -15.36
N PHE A 52 8.21 1.34 -15.58
CA PHE A 52 7.43 1.64 -16.77
C PHE A 52 7.06 3.13 -16.88
N ALA A 53 6.70 3.76 -15.75
CA ALA A 53 6.43 5.20 -15.69
C ALA A 53 7.66 6.03 -16.11
N ILE A 54 8.85 5.69 -15.60
CA ILE A 54 10.09 6.39 -15.97
C ILE A 54 10.45 6.17 -17.45
N GLN A 55 10.27 4.96 -17.99
CA GLN A 55 10.47 4.71 -19.42
C GLN A 55 9.48 5.49 -20.29
N ARG A 56 8.26 5.73 -19.80
CA ARG A 56 7.26 6.57 -20.50
C ARG A 56 7.73 8.02 -20.57
N LEU A 57 8.25 8.59 -19.47
CA LEU A 57 8.80 9.94 -19.45
C LEU A 57 9.96 10.11 -20.45
N GLN A 58 10.84 9.11 -20.56
CA GLN A 58 11.94 9.15 -21.52
C GLN A 58 11.42 9.13 -22.96
N ARG A 59 10.45 8.27 -23.27
CA ARG A 59 9.82 8.22 -24.60
C ARG A 59 9.08 9.51 -24.96
N GLU A 60 8.54 10.22 -23.97
CA GLU A 60 7.90 11.53 -24.13
C GLU A 60 8.91 12.69 -24.20
N GLY A 61 10.22 12.43 -24.08
CA GLY A 61 11.28 13.45 -24.15
C GLY A 61 11.35 14.36 -22.92
N LEU A 62 10.66 14.02 -21.83
CA LEU A 62 10.60 14.83 -20.61
C LEU A 62 11.82 14.64 -19.71
N ILE A 63 12.63 13.62 -19.95
CA ILE A 63 13.88 13.33 -19.25
C ILE A 63 14.96 12.90 -20.25
N GLN A 64 16.23 13.05 -19.90
CA GLN A 64 17.35 12.67 -20.76
C GLN A 64 17.55 11.15 -20.83
N LYS A 65 17.51 10.48 -19.66
CA LYS A 65 17.70 9.03 -19.51
C LYS A 65 16.84 8.52 -18.38
N GLY A 66 16.29 7.31 -18.52
CA GLY A 66 15.46 6.68 -17.51
C GLY A 66 15.44 5.15 -17.65
N GLY A 67 15.28 4.45 -16.53
CA GLY A 67 15.16 2.99 -16.56
C GLY A 67 14.99 2.40 -15.17
N GLY A 68 14.75 1.08 -15.11
CA GLY A 68 14.57 0.35 -13.87
C GLY A 68 13.53 -0.75 -13.98
N HIS A 69 13.08 -1.21 -12.82
CA HIS A 69 12.09 -2.26 -12.63
C HIS A 69 10.87 -1.70 -11.88
N LYS A 70 9.82 -2.52 -11.75
CA LYS A 70 8.56 -2.18 -11.05
C LYS A 70 8.79 -1.42 -9.73
N MET A 71 9.69 -1.91 -8.89
CA MET A 71 9.90 -1.38 -7.53
C MET A 71 11.00 -0.32 -7.39
N ALA A 72 11.84 -0.13 -8.40
CA ALA A 72 12.96 0.80 -8.32
C ALA A 72 13.38 1.30 -9.71
N ALA A 73 13.54 2.60 -9.85
CA ALA A 73 13.95 3.23 -11.10
C ALA A 73 14.94 4.36 -10.87
N GLY A 74 15.72 4.69 -11.91
CA GLY A 74 16.63 5.83 -11.93
C GLY A 74 16.37 6.69 -13.15
N LEU A 75 16.68 7.99 -13.04
CA LEU A 75 16.52 8.93 -14.15
C LEU A 75 17.56 10.06 -14.12
N SER A 76 17.72 10.72 -15.25
CA SER A 76 18.53 11.94 -15.39
C SER A 76 17.76 12.98 -16.21
N LEU A 77 17.79 14.23 -15.75
CA LEU A 77 17.05 15.37 -16.34
C LEU A 77 17.77 16.69 -16.05
N THR A 78 17.48 17.75 -16.81
CA THR A 78 17.94 19.12 -16.49
C THR A 78 17.03 19.83 -15.48
N LYS A 79 17.43 20.98 -14.93
CA LYS A 79 16.57 21.75 -14.01
C LYS A 79 15.27 22.18 -14.68
N GLU A 80 15.28 22.51 -15.97
CA GLU A 80 14.10 22.91 -16.73
C GLU A 80 13.13 21.73 -16.93
N GLN A 81 13.66 20.53 -17.08
CA GLN A 81 12.88 19.31 -17.26
C GLN A 81 12.23 18.80 -15.96
N LEU A 82 12.69 19.25 -14.79
CA LEU A 82 12.23 18.77 -13.50
C LEU A 82 10.71 18.86 -13.33
N TYR A 83 10.16 20.06 -13.46
CA TYR A 83 8.73 20.28 -13.22
C TYR A 83 7.83 19.56 -14.24
N PRO A 84 8.08 19.64 -15.57
CA PRO A 84 7.33 18.87 -16.55
C PRO A 84 7.35 17.36 -16.28
N ALA A 85 8.53 16.80 -15.98
CA ALA A 85 8.68 15.38 -15.69
C ALA A 85 7.92 14.95 -14.42
N MET A 86 7.99 15.75 -13.34
CA MET A 86 7.32 15.42 -12.07
C MET A 86 5.81 15.53 -12.18
N ASN A 87 5.29 16.56 -12.87
CA ASN A 87 3.86 16.69 -13.12
C ASN A 87 3.32 15.50 -13.90
N ARG A 88 4.03 15.12 -14.97
CA ARG A 88 3.65 13.95 -15.77
C ARG A 88 3.70 12.66 -14.96
N LEU A 89 4.74 12.47 -14.14
CA LEU A 89 4.84 11.30 -13.27
C LEU A 89 3.66 11.19 -12.30
N CYS A 90 3.22 12.32 -11.72
CA CYS A 90 2.04 12.38 -10.85
C CYS A 90 0.75 12.05 -11.60
N GLU A 91 0.62 12.42 -12.88
CA GLU A 91 -0.52 12.02 -13.71
C GLU A 91 -0.52 10.51 -13.99
N LEU A 92 0.64 9.94 -14.37
CA LEU A 92 0.77 8.50 -14.63
C LEU A 92 0.48 7.67 -13.38
N ALA A 93 0.85 8.17 -12.20
CA ALA A 93 0.55 7.54 -10.91
C ALA A 93 -0.96 7.42 -10.59
N ARG A 94 -1.84 8.10 -11.34
CA ARG A 94 -3.30 8.02 -11.19
C ARG A 94 -3.96 7.11 -12.22
N LYS A 95 -3.21 6.60 -13.20
CA LYS A 95 -3.75 5.78 -14.28
C LYS A 95 -3.61 4.30 -13.95
N GLU A 96 -4.68 3.55 -14.24
CA GLU A 96 -4.73 2.10 -14.01
C GLU A 96 -3.67 1.32 -14.76
N GLU A 97 -3.23 1.79 -15.94
CA GLU A 97 -2.20 1.12 -16.76
C GLU A 97 -0.83 1.02 -16.07
N PHE A 98 -0.58 1.84 -15.03
CA PHE A 98 0.64 1.76 -14.21
C PHE A 98 0.39 1.08 -12.87
N MET A 99 -0.86 0.70 -12.59
CA MET A 99 -1.22 -0.01 -11.37
C MET A 99 -1.06 -1.51 -11.57
N ASP A 100 -0.45 -2.20 -10.61
CA ASP A 100 -0.39 -3.66 -10.67
C ASP A 100 -1.76 -4.24 -10.24
N PRO A 101 -2.49 -4.92 -11.15
CA PRO A 101 -3.82 -5.46 -10.84
C PRO A 101 -3.77 -6.56 -9.76
N GLU A 102 -2.60 -7.16 -9.49
CA GLU A 102 -2.46 -8.14 -8.41
C GLU A 102 -2.50 -7.51 -7.01
N VAL A 103 -2.18 -6.22 -6.89
CA VAL A 103 -2.08 -5.55 -5.57
C VAL A 103 -3.44 -5.11 -5.01
N GLN A 104 -4.50 -5.15 -5.82
CA GLN A 104 -5.87 -5.02 -5.31
C GLN A 104 -6.40 -6.29 -4.61
N LYS A 105 -5.63 -7.38 -4.57
CA LYS A 105 -6.07 -8.64 -3.96
C LYS A 105 -5.52 -8.77 -2.54
N VAL A 106 -6.41 -8.88 -1.57
CA VAL A 106 -6.06 -9.34 -0.23
C VAL A 106 -5.80 -10.85 -0.33
N LEU A 107 -4.51 -11.24 -0.29
CA LEU A 107 -4.12 -12.65 -0.26
C LEU A 107 -4.39 -13.24 1.13
N VAL A 108 -5.34 -14.17 1.20
CA VAL A 108 -5.66 -14.95 2.39
C VAL A 108 -5.05 -16.35 2.28
N ASP A 109 -4.56 -16.86 3.40
CA ASP A 109 -3.95 -18.18 3.54
C ASP A 109 -5.00 -19.26 3.82
N GLY A 110 -6.21 -18.87 4.26
CA GLY A 110 -7.32 -19.78 4.47
C GLY A 110 -8.60 -19.07 4.89
N VAL A 111 -9.69 -19.85 4.95
CA VAL A 111 -10.98 -19.44 5.50
C VAL A 111 -11.19 -20.13 6.84
N LEU A 112 -11.65 -19.38 7.84
CA LEU A 112 -11.97 -19.89 9.17
C LEU A 112 -13.41 -19.57 9.54
N PHE A 113 -14.01 -20.48 10.30
CA PHE A 113 -15.23 -20.21 11.06
C PHE A 113 -14.85 -19.66 12.44
N ILE A 114 -15.70 -18.83 13.04
CA ILE A 114 -15.46 -18.31 14.41
C ILE A 114 -15.23 -19.46 15.39
N GLY A 115 -16.01 -20.55 15.27
CA GLY A 115 -15.84 -21.73 16.10
C GLY A 115 -14.51 -22.49 15.95
N GLY A 116 -13.76 -22.25 14.87
CA GLY A 116 -12.44 -22.84 14.65
C GLY A 116 -11.31 -22.05 15.31
N VAL A 117 -11.57 -20.81 15.73
CA VAL A 117 -10.57 -19.96 16.40
C VAL A 117 -10.47 -20.35 17.86
N ASN A 118 -9.37 -20.99 18.23
CA ASN A 118 -9.08 -21.41 19.59
C ASN A 118 -7.59 -21.27 19.90
N ILE A 119 -7.23 -21.37 21.18
CA ILE A 119 -5.85 -21.20 21.65
C ILE A 119 -4.91 -22.22 21.00
N GLY A 120 -5.34 -23.47 20.81
CA GLY A 120 -4.51 -24.48 20.16
C GLY A 120 -4.14 -24.11 18.72
N LEU A 121 -5.07 -23.54 17.95
CA LEU A 121 -4.75 -23.00 16.62
C LEU A 121 -3.73 -21.86 16.69
N ILE A 122 -3.85 -20.98 17.69
CA ILE A 122 -2.89 -19.87 17.88
C ILE A 122 -1.50 -20.44 18.19
N ASP A 123 -1.42 -21.41 19.10
CA ASP A 123 -0.16 -22.07 19.47
C ASP A 123 0.48 -22.78 18.27
N GLU A 124 -0.31 -23.45 17.43
CA GLU A 124 0.18 -24.07 16.18
C GLU A 124 0.75 -23.02 15.22
N LEU A 125 0.06 -21.90 15.03
CA LEU A 125 0.51 -20.81 14.16
C LEU A 125 1.79 -20.14 14.67
N GLU A 126 1.91 -19.92 15.98
CA GLU A 126 3.13 -19.35 16.58
C GLU A 126 4.35 -20.27 16.38
N ASN A 127 4.14 -21.59 16.35
CA ASN A 127 5.18 -22.56 16.05
C ASN A 127 5.59 -22.63 14.56
N CYS A 128 4.81 -22.05 13.65
CA CYS A 128 5.15 -22.02 12.22
C CYS A 128 6.31 -21.09 11.86
N GLY A 129 6.73 -20.21 12.78
CA GLY A 129 8.05 -19.58 12.69
C GLY A 129 8.14 -18.22 13.36
N PRO A 130 9.34 -17.61 13.34
CA PRO A 130 9.42 -16.17 13.49
C PRO A 130 8.87 -15.52 12.22
N PHE A 131 7.71 -14.88 12.32
CA PHE A 131 7.17 -14.04 11.26
C PHE A 131 7.96 -12.72 11.15
N GLY A 132 8.03 -12.15 9.95
CA GLY A 132 8.77 -10.94 9.67
C GLY A 132 8.79 -10.57 8.19
N SER A 133 9.78 -9.76 7.79
CA SER A 133 9.88 -9.26 6.41
C SER A 133 10.11 -10.35 5.36
N ALA A 134 10.68 -11.49 5.74
CA ALA A 134 10.94 -12.62 4.85
C ALA A 134 9.81 -13.67 4.86
N ILE A 135 9.04 -13.75 5.95
CA ILE A 135 7.96 -14.73 6.15
C ILE A 135 6.75 -13.98 6.72
N ARG A 136 5.73 -13.75 5.88
CA ARG A 136 4.54 -12.99 6.28
C ARG A 136 3.75 -13.72 7.36
N GLU A 137 3.14 -12.96 8.26
CA GLU A 137 2.09 -13.49 9.14
C GLU A 137 0.91 -14.02 8.31
N PRO A 138 0.29 -15.14 8.75
CA PRO A 138 -0.85 -15.74 8.06
C PRO A 138 -2.08 -14.83 8.16
N LYS A 139 -2.84 -14.73 7.07
CA LYS A 139 -4.07 -13.94 6.98
C LYS A 139 -5.25 -14.86 6.71
N PHE A 140 -6.26 -14.82 7.57
CA PHE A 140 -7.47 -15.61 7.40
C PHE A 140 -8.68 -14.74 7.05
N ALA A 141 -9.56 -15.27 6.20
CA ALA A 141 -10.89 -14.72 5.99
C ALA A 141 -11.91 -15.44 6.86
N PHE A 142 -12.92 -14.71 7.32
CA PHE A 142 -14.10 -15.27 7.96
C PHE A 142 -15.28 -15.12 7.00
N CYS A 143 -15.99 -16.22 6.75
CA CYS A 143 -17.19 -16.24 5.93
C CYS A 143 -18.43 -16.35 6.82
N ASP A 144 -19.57 -15.90 6.30
CA ASP A 144 -20.88 -16.05 6.94
C ASP A 144 -20.93 -15.48 8.37
N VAL A 145 -20.35 -14.29 8.55
CA VAL A 145 -20.37 -13.56 9.81
C VAL A 145 -21.18 -12.27 9.68
N SER A 146 -21.93 -11.96 10.73
CA SER A 146 -22.63 -10.68 10.90
C SER A 146 -21.90 -9.80 11.89
N LEU A 147 -21.97 -8.48 11.68
CA LEU A 147 -21.33 -7.49 12.55
C LEU A 147 -22.30 -7.12 13.69
N SER A 148 -22.09 -7.67 14.88
CA SER A 148 -23.03 -7.48 15.99
C SER A 148 -22.75 -6.21 16.82
N PHE A 149 -21.55 -5.65 16.72
CA PHE A 149 -21.14 -4.47 17.49
C PHE A 149 -20.00 -3.70 16.82
N THR A 150 -20.04 -2.37 16.92
CA THR A 150 -18.97 -1.47 16.49
C THR A 150 -18.74 -0.37 17.51
N LYS A 151 -17.48 -0.03 17.81
CA LYS A 151 -17.13 1.09 18.67
C LYS A 151 -15.81 1.71 18.22
N ARG A 152 -15.79 3.03 18.00
CA ARG A 152 -14.54 3.78 17.80
C ARG A 152 -13.71 3.74 19.09
N VAL A 153 -12.43 3.44 18.96
CA VAL A 153 -11.46 3.37 20.05
C VAL A 153 -10.32 4.34 19.76
N GLY A 154 -10.09 5.26 20.70
CA GLY A 154 -9.16 6.37 20.50
C GLY A 154 -9.57 7.23 19.30
N GLU A 155 -8.57 7.82 18.63
CA GLU A 155 -8.82 8.67 17.47
C GLU A 155 -9.06 7.86 16.20
N ASN A 156 -8.25 6.84 15.90
CA ASN A 156 -8.26 6.22 14.55
C ASN A 156 -8.56 4.72 14.51
N HIS A 157 -8.95 4.05 15.59
CA HIS A 157 -9.20 2.59 15.59
C HIS A 157 -10.68 2.26 15.74
N LEU A 158 -11.09 1.10 15.22
CA LEU A 158 -12.45 0.57 15.35
C LEU A 158 -12.40 -0.80 16.01
N LYS A 159 -13.05 -0.95 17.17
CA LYS A 159 -13.36 -2.25 17.74
C LYS A 159 -14.65 -2.77 17.10
N VAL A 160 -14.64 -4.03 16.70
CA VAL A 160 -15.79 -4.73 16.13
C VAL A 160 -16.03 -6.06 16.84
N ARG A 161 -17.27 -6.54 16.83
CA ARG A 161 -17.61 -7.91 17.19
C ARG A 161 -18.33 -8.57 16.03
N PHE A 162 -17.85 -9.74 15.64
CA PHE A 162 -18.49 -10.61 14.68
C PHE A 162 -19.28 -11.69 15.40
N SER A 163 -20.35 -12.15 14.78
CA SER A 163 -21.16 -13.30 15.20
C SER A 163 -21.47 -14.19 14.00
N ASP A 164 -21.45 -15.51 14.19
CA ASP A 164 -21.93 -16.47 13.20
C ASP A 164 -23.37 -16.94 13.52
N ASP A 165 -23.97 -17.71 12.61
CA ASP A 165 -25.32 -18.27 12.77
C ASP A 165 -25.44 -19.24 13.96
N SER A 166 -24.32 -19.74 14.49
CA SER A 166 -24.30 -20.58 15.70
C SER A 166 -24.37 -19.75 16.99
N GLY A 167 -24.33 -18.42 16.90
CA GLY A 167 -24.31 -17.51 18.03
C GLY A 167 -22.94 -17.34 18.68
N LYS A 168 -21.88 -17.95 18.12
CA LYS A 168 -20.51 -17.71 18.58
C LYS A 168 -20.08 -16.32 18.16
N THR A 169 -19.25 -15.68 18.98
CA THR A 169 -18.79 -14.32 18.74
C THR A 169 -17.29 -14.18 18.86
N MET A 170 -16.75 -13.19 18.16
CA MET A 170 -15.33 -12.86 18.17
C MET A 170 -15.13 -11.35 18.14
N ASP A 171 -14.31 -10.84 19.07
CA ASP A 171 -13.87 -9.45 19.06
C ASP A 171 -12.69 -9.28 18.09
N ALA A 172 -12.66 -8.16 17.36
CA ALA A 172 -11.52 -7.77 16.55
C ALA A 172 -11.28 -6.26 16.62
N ILE A 173 -10.08 -5.84 16.20
CA ILE A 173 -9.72 -4.43 16.11
C ILE A 173 -9.19 -4.11 14.71
N CYS A 174 -9.79 -3.10 14.08
CA CYS A 174 -9.32 -2.53 12.84
C CYS A 174 -8.52 -1.27 13.18
N PHE A 175 -7.20 -1.34 13.02
CA PHE A 175 -6.34 -0.18 13.24
C PHE A 175 -6.45 0.80 12.07
N ARG A 176 -6.46 2.12 12.36
CA ARG A 176 -6.52 3.17 11.34
C ARG A 176 -7.76 3.09 10.44
N ALA A 177 -8.86 2.57 10.97
CA ALA A 177 -10.12 2.37 10.25
C ALA A 177 -10.72 3.67 9.67
N PHE A 178 -10.36 4.83 10.24
CA PHE A 178 -10.89 6.14 9.85
C PHE A 178 -9.94 6.98 8.98
N GLU A 179 -8.79 6.44 8.55
CA GLU A 179 -7.94 7.09 7.52
C GLU A 179 -8.59 6.99 6.12
N GLY A 180 -9.52 6.05 5.94
CA GLY A 180 -10.35 5.90 4.74
C GLY A 180 -11.83 5.76 5.09
N ASN A 181 -12.63 5.28 4.14
CA ASN A 181 -14.09 5.13 4.30
C ASN A 181 -14.51 3.85 5.05
N LEU A 182 -13.59 2.91 5.30
CA LEU A 182 -13.91 1.60 5.87
C LEU A 182 -14.58 1.68 7.24
N GLY A 183 -14.02 2.48 8.15
CA GLY A 183 -14.55 2.61 9.52
C GLY A 183 -15.95 3.20 9.54
N GLN A 184 -16.21 4.20 8.68
CA GLN A 184 -17.54 4.78 8.52
C GLN A 184 -18.51 3.77 7.91
N ALA A 185 -18.11 3.08 6.84
CA ALA A 185 -18.93 2.06 6.19
C ALA A 185 -19.33 0.92 7.16
N LEU A 186 -18.41 0.45 8.00
CA LEU A 186 -18.69 -0.60 8.99
C LEU A 186 -19.66 -0.14 10.09
N ILE A 187 -19.55 1.10 10.55
CA ILE A 187 -20.49 1.66 11.54
C ILE A 187 -21.88 1.82 10.92
N GLU A 188 -21.96 2.37 9.71
CA GLU A 188 -23.21 2.62 9.00
C GLU A 188 -23.89 1.32 8.54
N HIS A 189 -23.11 0.26 8.32
CA HIS A 189 -23.63 -1.06 7.93
C HIS A 189 -24.56 -1.66 8.99
N GLY A 190 -24.32 -1.36 10.27
CA GLY A 190 -25.27 -1.65 11.36
C GLY A 190 -25.62 -3.13 11.53
N GLY A 191 -24.76 -4.05 11.09
CA GLY A 191 -24.93 -5.49 11.30
C GLY A 191 -25.82 -6.22 10.32
N LYS A 192 -26.04 -5.66 9.12
CA LYS A 192 -26.76 -6.37 8.04
C LYS A 192 -25.99 -7.61 7.61
N SER A 193 -26.67 -8.71 7.26
CA SER A 193 -26.02 -9.99 6.94
C SER A 193 -25.33 -10.03 5.57
N THR A 194 -25.24 -8.92 4.84
CA THR A 194 -24.62 -8.86 3.52
C THR A 194 -23.79 -7.60 3.35
N PHE A 195 -22.52 -7.78 2.97
CA PHE A 195 -21.91 -6.87 2.01
C PHE A 195 -22.51 -7.25 0.65
N ASP A 196 -23.53 -6.52 0.18
CA ASP A 196 -23.88 -6.57 -1.24
C ASP A 196 -22.70 -5.96 -2.00
N TRP A 197 -21.81 -6.82 -2.51
CA TRP A 197 -20.72 -6.43 -3.39
C TRP A 197 -21.26 -6.13 -4.80
N GLU A 198 -22.27 -5.28 -4.92
CA GLU A 198 -22.49 -4.53 -6.15
C GLU A 198 -21.40 -3.45 -6.25
N ILE A 199 -20.17 -3.90 -6.53
CA ILE A 199 -19.15 -3.05 -7.13
C ILE A 199 -19.73 -2.68 -8.49
N ARG A 200 -20.31 -1.48 -8.58
CA ARG A 200 -20.53 -0.80 -9.85
C ARG A 200 -19.21 -0.80 -10.61
N ARG A 201 -19.23 -1.51 -11.74
CA ARG A 201 -18.22 -1.46 -12.80
C ARG A 201 -17.93 -0.02 -13.22
#